data_AF-A0A836GXA8-F1
#
_entry.id   AF-A0A836GXA8-F1
#
_cell.length_a   1.000
_cell.length_b   1.000
_cell.length_c   1.000
_cell.angle_alpha   90.00
_cell.angle_beta   90.00
_cell.angle_gamma   90.00
#
_symmetry.space_group_name_H-M   'P 1'
#
loop_
_entity.id
_entity.type
_entity.pdbx_description
1 polymer ?
#
loop_
_entity_poly.entity_id
_entity_poly.type
_entity_poly.pdbx_seq_one_letter_code
_entity_poly.pdbx_strand_id
1 'polypeptide(L)'
;MRFLLSFAAGAVGAWVRQRYIGQDAECYRGVQNALTFRNPQRKGQVFSQRYEPYQLGEIIPITADVALFRFLLHNSEDEFNLKPCSTLQACYKYGVQPKDQCQRFYTPVTANHTQGYFDLIVKRKKGGPMTNHLFGMHVGDTLLFRSVAFKIQYRPNRWKHIGMIGGGTGFTPFLQIIRHALTERMDSKEVDKTRLSFLFCNRTERHILLSGVFDDLARRYPERFRMFYAIDLAVDEKQWLERGNHFLGYVTADMIRRSMPAPEEKDKIIMLCGPDPLLSHVAGTPMSTMSSMSGGLNIQPMATDINNLVSLGGLLKELGYDNTDVYRF
;
A
#
# COMPACT_ATOMS: atom_id res chain seq x y z
N MET A 1 -72.41 -49.90 19.12
CA MET A 1 -72.79 -49.21 17.87
C MET A 1 -71.62 -49.25 16.89
N ARG A 2 -71.78 -49.96 15.76
CA ARG A 2 -71.38 -49.57 14.38
C ARG A 2 -69.89 -49.17 14.12
N PHE A 3 -69.08 -49.65 13.16
CA PHE A 3 -69.08 -50.49 11.94
C PHE A 3 -67.56 -50.86 11.71
N LEU A 4 -67.16 -52.12 11.46
CA LEU A 4 -66.73 -52.72 10.17
C LEU A 4 -65.49 -52.13 9.42
N LEU A 5 -64.56 -53.06 9.11
CA LEU A 5 -63.69 -53.20 7.90
C LEU A 5 -62.55 -52.18 7.67
N SER A 6 -61.42 -52.44 7.00
CA SER A 6 -60.57 -53.60 6.63
C SER A 6 -59.46 -53.05 5.69
N PHE A 7 -58.35 -53.79 5.55
CA PHE A 7 -57.25 -53.66 4.55
C PHE A 7 -56.33 -52.43 4.69
N ALA A 8 -55.03 -52.45 4.41
CA ALA A 8 -54.00 -53.48 4.24
C ALA A 8 -52.64 -52.76 4.12
N ALA A 9 -51.57 -53.47 4.47
CA ALA A 9 -50.20 -53.39 3.94
C ALA A 9 -49.60 -52.02 3.52
N GLY A 10 -48.49 -51.64 4.17
CA GLY A 10 -47.53 -50.74 3.53
C GLY A 10 -46.46 -50.14 4.44
N ALA A 11 -45.22 -50.52 4.19
CA ALA A 11 -43.99 -49.77 4.48
C ALA A 11 -43.44 -49.80 5.92
N VAL A 12 -42.69 -50.87 6.19
CA VAL A 12 -41.41 -50.78 6.92
C VAL A 12 -40.52 -49.74 6.21
N GLY A 13 -40.01 -48.75 6.95
CA GLY A 13 -38.90 -47.90 6.49
C GLY A 13 -39.12 -46.39 6.68
N ALA A 14 -38.85 -45.89 7.88
CA ALA A 14 -38.52 -44.47 8.07
C ALA A 14 -37.34 -44.34 9.03
N TRP A 15 -36.21 -44.92 8.60
CA TRP A 15 -34.89 -44.62 9.13
C TRP A 15 -34.47 -43.19 8.75
N VAL A 16 -33.99 -42.44 9.73
CA VAL A 16 -32.88 -41.48 9.63
C VAL A 16 -32.85 -40.63 8.34
N ARG A 17 -33.47 -39.45 8.37
CA ARG A 17 -33.15 -38.38 7.40
C ARG A 17 -31.87 -37.66 7.86
N GLN A 18 -30.74 -38.29 7.57
CA GLN A 18 -29.43 -37.66 7.59
C GLN A 18 -29.43 -36.58 6.50
N ARG A 19 -29.13 -35.33 6.88
CA ARG A 19 -28.87 -34.24 5.93
C ARG A 19 -27.67 -34.64 5.06
N TYR A 20 -27.94 -35.06 3.83
CA TYR A 20 -26.94 -35.10 2.76
C TYR A 20 -26.54 -33.66 2.45
N ILE A 21 -25.47 -33.18 3.09
CA ILE A 21 -24.61 -32.17 2.50
C ILE A 21 -23.93 -32.90 1.34
N GLY A 22 -24.21 -32.47 0.11
CA GLY A 22 -23.65 -33.09 -1.08
C GLY A 22 -22.12 -33.18 -0.96
N GLN A 23 -21.61 -34.41 -0.99
CA GLN A 23 -20.20 -34.62 -1.34
C GLN A 23 -20.08 -34.22 -2.80
N ASP A 24 -19.32 -33.16 -3.07
CA ASP A 24 -18.89 -32.83 -4.43
C ASP A 24 -18.32 -34.11 -5.06
N ALA A 25 -18.81 -34.49 -6.23
CA ALA A 25 -18.38 -35.72 -6.88
C ALA A 25 -16.85 -35.68 -7.12
N GLU A 26 -16.13 -36.75 -6.78
CA GLU A 26 -14.66 -36.81 -6.87
C GLU A 26 -14.12 -36.44 -8.25
N CYS A 27 -14.91 -36.65 -9.32
CA CYS A 27 -14.56 -36.27 -10.69
C CYS A 27 -14.36 -34.75 -10.89
N TYR A 28 -14.98 -33.91 -10.05
CA TYR A 28 -14.78 -32.46 -10.08
C TYR A 28 -13.58 -32.01 -9.25
N ARG A 29 -13.03 -32.89 -8.40
CA ARG A 29 -11.91 -32.56 -7.52
C ARG A 29 -10.65 -32.19 -8.31
N GLY A 30 -10.42 -32.82 -9.47
CA GLY A 30 -9.33 -32.45 -10.38
C GLY A 30 -9.50 -31.06 -11.01
N VAL A 31 -10.74 -30.67 -11.33
CA VAL A 31 -11.07 -29.36 -11.92
C VAL A 31 -11.06 -28.27 -10.85
N GLN A 32 -11.66 -28.51 -9.68
CA GLN A 32 -11.55 -27.62 -8.51
C GLN A 32 -10.08 -27.44 -8.11
N ASN A 33 -9.31 -28.53 -7.99
CA ASN A 33 -7.88 -28.45 -7.68
C ASN A 33 -7.09 -27.65 -8.71
N ALA A 34 -7.43 -27.70 -10.01
CA ALA A 34 -6.77 -26.89 -11.04
C ALA A 34 -7.12 -25.38 -10.92
N LEU A 35 -8.35 -25.07 -10.48
CA LEU A 35 -8.80 -23.70 -10.23
C LEU A 35 -8.26 -23.13 -8.90
N THR A 36 -8.00 -23.98 -7.91
CA THR A 36 -7.39 -23.62 -6.62
C THR A 36 -5.91 -24.01 -6.51
N PHE A 37 -5.27 -24.44 -7.61
CA PHE A 37 -3.87 -24.88 -7.59
C PHE A 37 -2.97 -23.68 -7.29
N ARG A 38 -2.55 -23.56 -6.04
CA ARG A 38 -1.48 -22.68 -5.63
C ARG A 38 -0.20 -23.48 -5.61
N ASN A 39 0.84 -22.94 -6.24
CA ASN A 39 2.18 -23.44 -5.95
C ASN A 39 2.42 -23.35 -4.43
N PRO A 40 3.07 -24.35 -3.82
CA PRO A 40 3.49 -24.25 -2.43
C PRO A 40 4.31 -22.97 -2.27
N GLN A 41 3.78 -22.03 -1.49
CA GLN A 41 4.50 -20.80 -1.20
C GLN A 41 5.67 -21.13 -0.28
N ARG A 42 6.81 -20.45 -0.48
CA ARG A 42 7.91 -20.54 0.49
C ARG A 42 7.41 -20.01 1.83
N LYS A 43 7.90 -20.55 2.95
CA LYS A 43 7.56 -20.06 4.29
C LYS A 43 7.79 -18.54 4.36
N GLY A 44 6.73 -17.77 4.66
CA GLY A 44 6.74 -16.30 4.69
C GLY A 44 6.43 -15.59 3.35
N GLN A 45 6.18 -16.31 2.26
CA GLN A 45 5.75 -15.74 0.99
C GLN A 45 4.22 -15.76 0.90
N VAL A 46 3.59 -14.62 1.11
CA VAL A 46 2.11 -14.52 1.15
C VAL A 46 1.54 -14.14 -0.20
N PHE A 47 2.27 -13.35 -0.97
CA PHE A 47 1.83 -12.86 -2.27
C PHE A 47 2.58 -13.55 -3.41
N SER A 48 1.82 -13.87 -4.45
CA SER A 48 2.32 -14.42 -5.70
C SER A 48 2.78 -13.32 -6.66
N GLN A 49 3.72 -13.67 -7.55
CA GLN A 49 4.04 -12.82 -8.72
C GLN A 49 2.97 -12.91 -9.82
N ARG A 50 2.08 -13.90 -9.72
CA ARG A 50 0.88 -14.01 -10.56
C ARG A 50 -0.29 -13.33 -9.85
N TYR A 51 -1.24 -12.85 -10.64
CA TYR A 51 -2.47 -12.27 -10.10
C TYR A 51 -3.30 -13.35 -9.40
N GLU A 52 -3.67 -13.08 -8.16
CA GLU A 52 -4.53 -13.91 -7.33
C GLU A 52 -5.69 -13.06 -6.78
N PRO A 53 -6.90 -13.61 -6.65
CA PRO A 53 -8.05 -12.87 -6.12
C PRO A 53 -7.99 -12.77 -4.60
N TYR A 54 -8.15 -11.58 -4.05
CA TYR A 54 -8.32 -11.38 -2.60
C TYR A 54 -9.68 -10.74 -2.34
N GLN A 55 -10.38 -11.25 -1.32
CA GLN A 55 -11.73 -10.80 -0.96
C GLN A 55 -11.66 -9.54 -0.11
N LEU A 56 -12.50 -8.55 -0.41
CA LEU A 56 -12.69 -7.36 0.40
C LEU A 56 -13.50 -7.73 1.65
N GLY A 57 -12.86 -7.65 2.82
CA GLY A 57 -13.47 -7.96 4.12
C GLY A 57 -14.08 -6.76 4.82
N GLU A 58 -13.51 -5.57 4.64
CA GLU A 58 -13.96 -4.36 5.34
C GLU A 58 -13.63 -3.08 4.55
N ILE A 59 -14.48 -2.07 4.68
CA ILE A 59 -14.23 -0.72 4.18
C ILE A 59 -14.43 0.26 5.33
N ILE A 60 -13.39 1.00 5.69
CA ILE A 60 -13.42 2.00 6.75
C ILE A 60 -13.24 3.39 6.13
N PRO A 61 -14.28 4.25 6.09
CA PRO A 61 -14.14 5.61 5.60
C PRO A 61 -13.26 6.43 6.56
N ILE A 62 -12.26 7.14 6.04
CA ILE A 62 -11.35 8.00 6.83
C ILE A 62 -11.70 9.47 6.61
N THR A 63 -11.83 9.89 5.36
CA THR A 63 -12.28 11.24 4.97
C THR A 63 -13.36 11.13 3.89
N ALA A 64 -13.88 12.26 3.42
CA ALA A 64 -14.84 12.29 2.30
C ALA A 64 -14.30 11.64 1.01
N ASP A 65 -12.98 11.59 0.84
CA ASP A 65 -12.31 11.08 -0.35
C ASP A 65 -11.22 10.03 -0.06
N VAL A 66 -11.07 9.55 1.17
CA VAL A 66 -10.09 8.53 1.56
C VAL A 66 -10.78 7.44 2.37
N ALA A 67 -10.52 6.19 2.01
CA ALA A 67 -10.97 5.03 2.76
C ALA A 67 -9.85 3.99 2.89
N LEU A 68 -9.93 3.20 3.96
CA LEU A 68 -9.15 1.98 4.14
C LEU A 68 -9.96 0.79 3.61
N PHE A 69 -9.34 0.00 2.74
CA PHE A 69 -9.89 -1.23 2.18
C PHE A 69 -9.10 -2.41 2.74
N ARG A 70 -9.76 -3.26 3.52
CA ARG A 70 -9.17 -4.46 4.12
C ARG A 70 -9.45 -5.67 3.24
N PHE A 71 -8.40 -6.26 2.70
CA PHE A 71 -8.48 -7.49 1.94
C PHE A 71 -8.03 -8.67 2.80
N LEU A 72 -8.77 -9.78 2.72
CA LEU A 72 -8.50 -10.99 3.46
C LEU A 72 -7.45 -11.84 2.75
N LEU A 73 -6.49 -12.35 3.52
CA LEU A 73 -5.59 -13.40 3.06
C LEU A 73 -6.36 -14.72 2.90
N HIS A 74 -5.78 -15.65 2.15
CA HIS A 74 -6.46 -16.90 1.83
C HIS A 74 -6.68 -17.80 3.04
N ASN A 75 -5.76 -17.77 3.99
CA ASN A 75 -5.92 -18.42 5.28
C ASN A 75 -5.85 -17.34 6.38
N SER A 76 -6.72 -17.47 7.39
CA SER A 76 -6.73 -16.55 8.55
C SER A 76 -5.41 -16.55 9.32
N GLU A 77 -4.71 -17.69 9.31
CA GLU A 77 -3.44 -17.89 10.01
C GLU A 77 -2.24 -17.38 9.21
N ASP A 78 -2.41 -17.03 7.93
CA ASP A 78 -1.32 -16.46 7.14
C ASP A 78 -0.98 -15.06 7.67
N GLU A 79 0.31 -14.77 7.79
CA GLU A 79 0.80 -13.46 8.22
C GLU A 79 1.12 -12.57 7.03
N PHE A 80 0.59 -11.36 6.98
CA PHE A 80 1.05 -10.35 6.02
C PHE A 80 2.56 -10.15 6.17
N ASN A 81 3.29 -10.34 5.08
CA ASN A 81 4.72 -10.08 5.03
C ASN A 81 5.11 -9.55 3.66
N LEU A 82 5.54 -8.29 3.64
CA LEU A 82 6.02 -7.63 2.44
C LEU A 82 7.33 -6.90 2.77
N LYS A 83 8.38 -7.21 2.00
CA LYS A 83 9.67 -6.54 2.17
C LYS A 83 9.51 -5.03 1.89
N PRO A 84 10.11 -4.15 2.72
CA PRO A 84 10.02 -2.71 2.47
C PRO A 84 10.52 -2.36 1.07
N CYS A 85 9.93 -1.31 0.50
CA CYS A 85 10.07 -0.97 -0.92
C CYS A 85 9.53 -2.04 -1.88
N SER A 86 8.56 -2.84 -1.46
CA SER A 86 7.74 -3.67 -2.37
C SER A 86 6.29 -3.19 -2.33
N THR A 87 5.52 -3.52 -3.36
CA THR A 87 4.13 -3.09 -3.47
C THR A 87 3.27 -4.20 -4.06
N LEU A 88 1.96 -4.03 -3.98
CA LEU A 88 1.02 -4.89 -4.69
C LEU A 88 0.55 -4.17 -5.94
N GLN A 89 0.51 -4.88 -7.06
CA GLN A 89 -0.21 -4.40 -8.23
C GLN A 89 -1.62 -4.98 -8.21
N ALA A 90 -2.61 -4.12 -8.06
CA ALA A 90 -4.01 -4.44 -8.20
C ALA A 90 -4.42 -4.45 -9.67
N CYS A 91 -5.32 -5.36 -10.04
CA CYS A 91 -5.90 -5.44 -11.38
C CYS A 91 -7.38 -5.82 -11.33
N TYR A 92 -8.20 -5.15 -12.13
CA TYR A 92 -9.55 -5.61 -12.44
C TYR A 92 -9.72 -5.76 -13.96
N LYS A 93 -10.68 -6.61 -14.37
CA LYS A 93 -10.86 -7.10 -15.75
C LYS A 93 -9.67 -7.91 -16.29
N TYR A 94 -8.99 -8.69 -15.46
CA TYR A 94 -7.88 -9.53 -15.94
C TYR A 94 -8.35 -10.54 -17.01
N GLY A 95 -7.51 -10.79 -18.03
CA GLY A 95 -7.82 -11.72 -19.13
C GLY A 95 -8.55 -11.10 -20.33
N VAL A 96 -8.94 -9.81 -20.26
CA VAL A 96 -9.39 -9.05 -21.44
C VAL A 96 -8.21 -8.44 -22.19
N GLN A 97 -8.45 -7.74 -23.31
CA GLN A 97 -7.41 -7.02 -24.05
C GLN A 97 -6.62 -6.10 -23.08
N PRO A 98 -5.27 -6.06 -23.14
CA PRO A 98 -4.45 -5.28 -22.20
C PRO A 98 -4.87 -3.80 -22.06
N LYS A 99 -5.42 -3.22 -23.12
CA LYS A 99 -5.96 -1.85 -23.15
C LYS A 99 -7.20 -1.62 -22.27
N ASP A 100 -7.89 -2.69 -21.89
CA ASP A 100 -9.13 -2.67 -21.10
C ASP A 100 -8.89 -3.15 -19.65
N GLN A 101 -7.70 -3.68 -19.35
CA GLN A 101 -7.26 -4.03 -18.00
C GLN A 101 -6.81 -2.77 -17.27
N CYS A 102 -7.28 -2.53 -16.05
CA CYS A 102 -6.74 -1.43 -15.25
C CYS A 102 -5.82 -1.99 -14.17
N GLN A 103 -4.55 -1.58 -14.19
CA GLN A 103 -3.54 -2.02 -13.23
C GLN A 103 -3.01 -0.84 -12.42
N ARG A 104 -2.91 -0.95 -11.09
CA ARG A 104 -2.37 0.11 -10.22
C ARG A 104 -1.57 -0.46 -9.06
N PHE A 105 -0.50 0.24 -8.70
CA PHE A 105 0.31 -0.09 -7.53
C PHE A 105 -0.32 0.49 -6.25
N TYR A 106 -0.37 -0.34 -5.21
CA TYR A 106 -0.78 0.03 -3.87
C TYR A 106 0.16 -0.61 -2.87
N THR A 107 0.76 0.24 -2.04
CA THR A 107 1.62 -0.23 -0.97
C THR A 107 0.78 -0.42 0.29
N PRO A 108 0.60 -1.65 0.80
CA PRO A 108 -0.21 -1.89 1.98
C PRO A 108 0.34 -1.17 3.21
N VAL A 109 -0.57 -0.72 4.07
CA VAL A 109 -0.26 -0.02 5.33
C VAL A 109 -0.35 -0.96 6.54
N THR A 110 -0.51 -2.26 6.32
CA THR A 110 -0.51 -3.29 7.36
C THR A 110 0.92 -3.51 7.88
N ALA A 111 1.05 -3.78 9.18
CA ALA A 111 2.34 -4.15 9.76
C ALA A 111 2.66 -5.59 9.39
N ASN A 112 3.93 -5.91 9.14
CA ASN A 112 4.33 -7.31 8.94
C ASN A 112 3.97 -8.14 10.18
N HIS A 113 3.72 -9.43 9.96
CA HIS A 113 3.24 -10.40 10.97
C HIS A 113 1.77 -10.23 11.40
N THR A 114 1.03 -9.32 10.78
CA THR A 114 -0.42 -9.22 10.99
C THR A 114 -1.12 -10.41 10.35
N GLN A 115 -1.91 -11.15 11.11
CA GLN A 115 -2.61 -12.34 10.62
C GLN A 115 -3.88 -12.02 9.83
N GLY A 116 -4.10 -12.75 8.74
CA GLY A 116 -5.39 -12.89 8.05
C GLY A 116 -5.79 -11.77 7.09
N TYR A 117 -5.10 -10.62 7.06
CA TYR A 117 -5.49 -9.52 6.17
C TYR A 117 -4.34 -8.57 5.79
N PHE A 118 -4.61 -7.73 4.78
CA PHE A 118 -3.84 -6.53 4.49
C PHE A 118 -4.75 -5.35 4.14
N ASP A 119 -4.30 -4.14 4.49
CA ASP A 119 -5.06 -2.91 4.42
C ASP A 119 -4.42 -1.96 3.39
N LEU A 120 -5.25 -1.38 2.53
CA LEU A 120 -4.87 -0.35 1.57
C LEU A 120 -5.58 0.96 1.93
N ILE A 121 -4.82 2.05 2.09
CA ILE A 121 -5.40 3.39 2.20
C ILE A 121 -5.43 4.01 0.80
N VAL A 122 -6.64 4.29 0.31
CA VAL A 122 -6.85 4.75 -1.06
C VAL A 122 -7.63 6.06 -1.07
N LYS A 123 -7.05 7.06 -1.74
CA LYS A 123 -7.70 8.32 -2.04
C LYS A 123 -8.45 8.23 -3.37
N ARG A 124 -9.72 8.63 -3.39
CA ARG A 124 -10.55 8.69 -4.59
C ARG A 124 -10.02 9.78 -5.53
N LYS A 125 -9.65 9.39 -6.75
CA LYS A 125 -9.26 10.31 -7.81
C LYS A 125 -10.44 10.51 -8.76
N LYS A 126 -10.85 11.76 -9.00
CA LYS A 126 -11.87 12.07 -10.01
C LYS A 126 -11.42 11.54 -11.37
N GLY A 127 -12.26 10.72 -12.00
CA GLY A 127 -11.94 10.06 -13.28
C GLY A 127 -10.90 8.93 -13.18
N GLY A 128 -10.45 8.53 -11.99
CA GLY A 128 -9.51 7.42 -11.80
C GLY A 128 -10.23 6.06 -11.88
N PRO A 129 -9.94 5.20 -12.88
CA PRO A 129 -10.71 3.96 -13.06
C PRO A 129 -10.60 2.99 -11.88
N MET A 130 -9.39 2.72 -11.39
CA MET A 130 -9.16 1.84 -10.24
C MET A 130 -9.78 2.38 -8.94
N THR A 131 -9.59 3.68 -8.65
CA THR A 131 -10.15 4.25 -7.42
C THR A 131 -11.67 4.29 -7.46
N ASN A 132 -12.27 4.54 -8.64
CA ASN A 132 -13.72 4.46 -8.78
C ASN A 132 -14.23 3.03 -8.65
N HIS A 133 -13.48 2.04 -9.14
CA HIS A 133 -13.81 0.63 -8.95
C HIS A 133 -13.80 0.25 -7.47
N LEU A 134 -12.70 0.52 -6.75
CA LEU A 134 -12.58 0.25 -5.30
C LEU A 134 -13.71 0.89 -4.49
N PHE A 135 -14.01 2.17 -4.71
CA PHE A 135 -15.09 2.86 -3.99
C PHE A 135 -16.51 2.41 -4.41
N GLY A 136 -16.63 1.58 -5.45
CA GLY A 136 -17.88 0.94 -5.85
C GLY A 136 -17.96 -0.55 -5.47
N MET A 137 -16.92 -1.11 -4.84
CA MET A 137 -16.94 -2.48 -4.33
C MET A 137 -17.74 -2.58 -3.04
N HIS A 138 -18.31 -3.76 -2.81
CA HIS A 138 -18.96 -4.14 -1.57
C HIS A 138 -18.13 -5.20 -0.84
N VAL A 139 -18.31 -5.30 0.47
CA VAL A 139 -17.73 -6.40 1.25
C VAL A 139 -18.17 -7.74 0.64
N GLY A 140 -17.21 -8.64 0.41
CA GLY A 140 -17.43 -9.89 -0.33
C GLY A 140 -16.91 -9.86 -1.77
N ASP A 141 -16.77 -8.69 -2.38
CA ASP A 141 -16.19 -8.56 -3.73
C ASP A 141 -14.71 -8.93 -3.74
N THR A 142 -14.19 -9.29 -4.91
CA THR A 142 -12.78 -9.68 -5.09
C THR A 142 -12.04 -8.72 -6.00
N LEU A 143 -10.75 -8.51 -5.70
CA LEU A 143 -9.83 -7.78 -6.56
C LEU A 143 -8.54 -8.59 -6.72
N LEU A 144 -7.93 -8.55 -7.90
CA LEU A 144 -6.74 -9.33 -8.17
C LEU A 144 -5.50 -8.56 -7.73
N PHE A 145 -4.59 -9.23 -7.04
CA PHE A 145 -3.30 -8.67 -6.63
C PHE A 145 -2.15 -9.58 -7.02
N ARG A 146 -1.01 -8.96 -7.31
CA ARG A 146 0.30 -9.63 -7.37
C ARG A 146 1.35 -8.80 -6.65
N SER A 147 2.35 -9.44 -6.05
CA SER A 147 3.51 -8.72 -5.51
C SER A 147 4.44 -8.25 -6.62
N VAL A 148 4.92 -7.02 -6.49
CA VAL A 148 5.99 -6.47 -7.34
C VAL A 148 7.06 -5.89 -6.42
N ALA A 149 8.28 -6.38 -6.57
CA ALA A 149 9.44 -5.82 -5.89
C ALA A 149 10.01 -4.67 -6.74
N PHE A 150 10.19 -3.49 -6.14
CA PHE A 150 10.90 -2.42 -6.82
C PHE A 150 12.40 -2.70 -6.89
N LYS A 151 13.11 -1.92 -7.72
CA LYS A 151 14.57 -2.04 -7.86
C LYS A 151 15.30 -1.65 -6.57
N ILE A 152 14.76 -0.69 -5.81
CA ILE A 152 15.34 -0.33 -4.53
C ILE A 152 14.94 -1.36 -3.47
N GLN A 153 15.93 -1.92 -2.79
CA GLN A 153 15.73 -2.84 -1.68
C GLN A 153 16.21 -2.17 -0.42
N TYR A 154 15.32 -2.01 0.56
CA TYR A 154 15.75 -1.66 1.90
C TYR A 154 16.55 -2.82 2.52
N ARG A 155 17.63 -2.47 3.22
CA ARG A 155 18.32 -3.37 4.14
C ARG A 155 18.74 -2.55 5.36
N PRO A 156 18.73 -3.12 6.57
CA PRO A 156 19.22 -2.44 7.75
C PRO A 156 20.61 -1.84 7.52
N ASN A 157 20.82 -0.62 8.02
CA ASN A 157 22.11 0.09 7.94
C ASN A 157 22.64 0.32 6.50
N ARG A 158 21.86 0.06 5.45
CA ARG A 158 22.27 0.36 4.06
C ARG A 158 22.53 1.85 3.86
N TRP A 159 21.72 2.67 4.50
CA TRP A 159 21.89 4.12 4.56
C TRP A 159 21.97 4.54 6.02
N LYS A 160 22.83 5.52 6.30
CA LYS A 160 22.90 6.18 7.61
C LYS A 160 21.69 7.07 7.83
N HIS A 161 21.20 7.71 6.76
CA HIS A 161 20.10 8.66 6.85
C HIS A 161 19.21 8.61 5.60
N ILE A 162 17.92 8.35 5.81
CA ILE A 162 16.89 8.38 4.76
C ILE A 162 16.04 9.63 4.95
N GLY A 163 16.03 10.50 3.94
CA GLY A 163 15.05 11.55 3.80
C GLY A 163 13.84 11.05 3.01
N MET A 164 12.64 11.41 3.42
CA MET A 164 11.39 11.04 2.77
C MET A 164 10.56 12.30 2.54
N ILE A 165 10.12 12.52 1.30
CA ILE A 165 9.23 13.63 0.94
C ILE A 165 7.96 13.02 0.36
N GLY A 166 6.84 13.20 1.06
CA GLY A 166 5.57 12.53 0.76
C GLY A 166 4.43 13.50 0.55
N GLY A 167 3.58 13.25 -0.45
CA GLY A 167 2.36 14.01 -0.67
C GLY A 167 1.10 13.14 -0.59
N GLY A 168 0.12 13.53 0.25
CA GLY A 168 -1.16 12.79 0.35
C GLY A 168 -0.97 11.31 0.67
N THR A 169 -1.43 10.37 -0.16
CA THR A 169 -1.22 8.92 0.05
C THR A 169 0.19 8.43 -0.24
N GLY A 170 1.11 9.33 -0.65
CA GLY A 170 2.53 9.01 -0.88
C GLY A 170 3.30 8.61 0.38
N PHE A 171 2.71 8.69 1.57
CA PHE A 171 3.33 8.17 2.80
C PHE A 171 3.38 6.63 2.85
N THR A 172 2.55 5.93 2.08
CA THR A 172 2.37 4.47 2.18
C THR A 172 3.67 3.67 2.01
N PRO A 173 4.55 3.92 1.01
CA PRO A 173 5.87 3.27 0.97
C PRO A 173 6.77 3.64 2.15
N PHE A 174 6.68 4.87 2.66
CA PHE A 174 7.50 5.32 3.78
C PHE A 174 7.09 4.67 5.09
N LEU A 175 5.79 4.43 5.31
CA LEU A 175 5.32 3.75 6.52
C LEU A 175 5.90 2.33 6.64
N GLN A 176 6.08 1.61 5.53
CA GLN A 176 6.75 0.30 5.55
C GLN A 176 8.20 0.42 5.99
N ILE A 177 8.94 1.38 5.43
CA ILE A 177 10.34 1.63 5.79
C ILE A 177 10.46 2.05 7.25
N ILE A 178 9.63 3.01 7.69
CA ILE A 178 9.64 3.53 9.06
C ILE A 178 9.37 2.40 10.07
N ARG A 179 8.35 1.57 9.86
CA ARG A 179 8.04 0.47 10.76
C ARG A 179 9.14 -0.58 10.79
N HIS A 180 9.63 -0.98 9.62
CA HIS A 180 10.70 -1.96 9.52
C HIS A 180 11.97 -1.47 10.23
N ALA A 181 12.38 -0.23 9.95
CA ALA A 181 13.59 0.35 10.52
C ALA A 181 13.48 0.63 12.04
N LEU A 182 12.31 1.00 12.57
CA LEU A 182 12.16 1.42 13.97
C LEU A 182 11.62 0.34 14.91
N THR A 183 10.75 -0.54 14.41
CA THR A 183 9.90 -1.39 15.26
C THR A 183 10.08 -2.89 15.05
N GLU A 184 10.50 -3.31 13.85
CA GLU A 184 10.65 -4.74 13.56
C GLU A 184 11.93 -5.30 14.20
N ARG A 185 11.81 -6.50 14.78
CA ARG A 185 12.96 -7.25 15.30
C ARG A 185 13.50 -8.10 14.17
N MET A 186 14.78 -7.92 13.86
CA MET A 186 15.45 -8.73 12.86
C MET A 186 15.93 -10.04 13.50
N ASP A 187 15.85 -11.15 12.75
CA ASP A 187 16.41 -12.44 13.18
C ASP A 187 17.94 -12.42 13.29
N SER A 188 18.57 -11.50 12.55
CA SER A 188 20.00 -11.23 12.69
C SER A 188 20.26 -10.48 14.01
N LYS A 189 21.42 -10.68 14.62
CA LYS A 189 21.89 -9.86 15.77
C LYS A 189 22.15 -8.40 15.39
N GLU A 190 21.81 -7.99 14.17
CA GLU A 190 22.08 -6.67 13.64
C GLU A 190 20.94 -5.72 14.02
N VAL A 191 21.30 -4.65 14.74
CA VAL A 191 20.37 -3.57 15.07
C VAL A 191 20.40 -2.55 13.95
N ASP A 192 19.25 -2.22 13.40
CA ASP A 192 19.11 -1.13 12.45
C ASP A 192 19.32 0.21 13.16
N LYS A 193 20.25 1.03 12.67
CA LYS A 193 20.59 2.35 13.20
C LYS A 193 20.24 3.48 12.23
N THR A 194 19.58 3.17 11.11
CA THR A 194 19.21 4.15 10.11
C THR A 194 18.37 5.28 10.72
N ARG A 195 18.80 6.52 10.48
CA ARG A 195 18.04 7.73 10.80
C ARG A 195 17.05 8.01 9.69
N LEU A 196 15.90 8.56 10.06
CA LEU A 196 14.77 8.80 9.19
C LEU A 196 14.30 10.23 9.39
N SER A 197 14.13 10.97 8.29
CA SER A 197 13.44 12.26 8.31
C SER A 197 12.32 12.24 7.30
N PHE A 198 11.11 12.64 7.71
CA PHE A 198 9.93 12.61 6.85
C PHE A 198 9.27 13.99 6.77
N LEU A 199 9.26 14.58 5.59
CA LEU A 199 8.48 15.77 5.24
C LEU A 199 7.16 15.34 4.60
N PHE A 200 6.06 15.54 5.32
CA PHE A 200 4.74 15.12 4.87
C PHE A 200 3.87 16.31 4.45
N CYS A 201 3.65 16.40 3.14
CA CYS A 201 2.95 17.49 2.47
C CYS A 201 1.47 17.16 2.24
N ASN A 202 0.58 18.03 2.70
CA ASN A 202 -0.86 17.87 2.56
C ASN A 202 -1.55 19.21 2.24
N ARG A 203 -2.83 19.18 1.85
CA ARG A 203 -3.54 20.44 1.54
C ARG A 203 -3.89 21.24 2.79
N THR A 204 -4.34 20.56 3.84
CA THR A 204 -4.70 21.15 5.15
C THR A 204 -4.39 20.15 6.26
N GLU A 205 -4.48 20.56 7.52
CA GLU A 205 -4.24 19.71 8.70
C GLU A 205 -5.15 18.48 8.72
N ARG A 206 -6.41 18.64 8.27
CA ARG A 206 -7.40 17.55 8.22
C ARG A 206 -7.07 16.44 7.22
N HIS A 207 -6.20 16.73 6.25
CA HIS A 207 -5.79 15.76 5.24
C HIS A 207 -4.55 14.95 5.67
N ILE A 208 -3.96 15.26 6.83
CA ILE A 208 -2.78 14.55 7.32
C ILE A 208 -3.21 13.19 7.87
N LEU A 209 -3.08 12.17 7.03
CA LEU A 209 -3.43 10.79 7.38
C LEU A 209 -2.41 10.21 8.36
N LEU A 210 -2.89 9.50 9.38
CA LEU A 210 -2.05 8.81 10.38
C LEU A 210 -1.08 9.72 11.15
N SER A 211 -1.37 11.03 11.28
CA SER A 211 -0.53 11.97 12.04
C SER A 211 -0.19 11.47 13.45
N GLY A 212 -1.19 10.96 14.18
CA GLY A 212 -0.99 10.42 15.52
C GLY A 212 -0.01 9.23 15.57
N VAL A 213 0.05 8.40 14.52
CA VAL A 213 1.01 7.29 14.42
C VAL A 213 2.42 7.82 14.20
N PHE A 214 2.59 8.80 13.30
CA PHE A 214 3.90 9.39 13.03
C PHE A 214 4.42 10.20 14.22
N ASP A 215 3.57 10.99 14.86
CA ASP A 215 3.93 11.76 16.06
C ASP A 215 4.32 10.84 17.21
N ASP A 216 3.62 9.71 17.36
CA ASP A 216 3.97 8.70 18.35
C ASP A 216 5.32 8.03 18.08
N LEU A 217 5.60 7.66 16.83
CA LEU A 217 6.89 7.12 16.43
C LEU A 217 8.01 8.15 16.64
N ALA A 218 7.80 9.41 16.29
CA ALA A 218 8.79 10.47 16.48
C ALA A 218 9.10 10.70 17.97
N ARG A 219 8.09 10.60 18.84
CA ARG A 219 8.27 10.69 20.29
C ARG A 219 8.98 9.49 20.89
N ARG A 220 8.70 8.27 20.39
CA ARG A 220 9.34 7.03 20.86
C ARG A 220 10.78 6.86 20.38
N TYR A 221 11.11 7.41 19.20
CA TYR A 221 12.41 7.26 18.56
C TYR A 221 13.04 8.62 18.18
N PRO A 222 13.20 9.58 19.10
CA PRO A 222 13.57 10.96 18.77
C PRO A 222 14.97 11.09 18.13
N GLU A 223 15.88 10.18 18.46
CA GLU A 223 17.23 10.14 17.87
C GLU A 223 17.27 9.57 16.45
N ARG A 224 16.23 8.81 16.07
CA ARG A 224 16.18 8.05 14.82
C ARG A 224 15.09 8.50 13.85
N PHE A 225 14.03 9.17 14.31
CA PHE A 225 12.93 9.58 13.46
C PHE A 225 12.50 11.02 13.73
N ARG A 226 12.62 11.86 12.71
CA ARG A 226 12.16 13.25 12.71
C ARG A 226 10.99 13.42 11.76
N MET A 227 9.91 13.97 12.28
CA MET A 227 8.69 14.24 11.53
C MET A 227 8.55 15.74 11.26
N PHE A 228 8.24 16.08 10.01
CA PHE A 228 7.95 17.43 9.55
C PHE A 228 6.66 17.44 8.76
N TYR A 229 5.88 18.51 8.89
CA TYR A 229 4.62 18.67 8.19
C TYR A 229 4.66 19.94 7.33
N ALA A 230 4.13 19.86 6.11
CA ALA A 230 3.87 21.02 5.28
C ALA A 230 2.41 21.00 4.84
N ILE A 231 1.70 22.12 4.97
CA ILE A 231 0.34 22.26 4.47
C ILE A 231 0.18 23.47 3.56
N ASP A 232 -0.63 23.34 2.51
CA ASP A 232 -0.90 24.46 1.60
C ASP A 232 -1.73 25.55 2.28
N LEU A 233 -2.71 25.16 3.09
CA LEU A 233 -3.69 26.03 3.71
C LEU A 233 -3.91 25.62 5.17
N ALA A 234 -3.67 26.53 6.10
CA ALA A 234 -3.94 26.35 7.53
C ALA A 234 -5.29 26.98 7.91
N VAL A 235 -5.94 26.42 8.94
CA VAL A 235 -7.10 27.09 9.56
C VAL A 235 -6.64 28.29 10.40
N ASP A 236 -5.56 28.12 11.15
CA ASP A 236 -4.88 29.17 11.91
C ASP A 236 -3.37 29.07 11.62
N GLU A 237 -2.87 29.98 10.79
CA GLU A 237 -1.46 29.99 10.37
C GLU A 237 -0.51 30.21 11.55
N LYS A 238 -0.89 31.02 12.55
CA LYS A 238 -0.03 31.31 13.69
C LYS A 238 0.11 30.07 14.55
N GLN A 239 -1.01 29.44 14.90
CA GLN A 239 -1.02 28.20 15.69
C GLN A 239 -0.29 27.07 14.96
N TRP A 240 -0.44 26.97 13.63
CA TRP A 240 0.26 25.96 12.84
C TRP A 240 1.78 26.13 12.91
N LEU A 241 2.27 27.37 12.77
CA LEU A 241 3.69 27.70 12.72
C LEU A 241 4.38 27.79 14.09
N GLU A 242 3.63 27.83 15.20
CA GLU A 242 4.19 27.72 16.56
C GLU A 242 5.00 26.43 16.77
N ARG A 243 4.70 25.38 16.00
CA ARG A 243 5.42 24.11 16.03
C ARG A 243 6.61 24.18 15.07
N GLY A 244 7.83 24.13 15.60
CA GLY A 244 9.06 24.32 14.81
C GLY A 244 9.27 23.38 13.61
N ASN A 245 8.60 22.22 13.58
CA ASN A 245 8.66 21.25 12.48
C ASN A 245 7.47 21.36 11.49
N HIS A 246 6.70 22.44 11.57
CA HIS A 246 5.55 22.69 10.72
C HIS A 246 5.86 23.83 9.74
N PHE A 247 5.48 23.63 8.48
CA PHE A 247 5.71 24.56 7.39
C PHE A 247 4.39 24.90 6.69
N LEU A 248 4.31 26.09 6.12
CA LEU A 248 3.16 26.57 5.36
C LEU A 248 3.55 26.76 3.88
N GLY A 249 2.67 26.33 2.98
CA GLY A 249 2.83 26.39 1.53
C GLY A 249 3.48 25.16 0.90
N TYR A 250 3.75 25.27 -0.40
CA TYR A 250 4.42 24.25 -1.19
C TYR A 250 5.87 24.03 -0.73
N VAL A 251 6.43 22.86 -1.03
CA VAL A 251 7.81 22.51 -0.69
C VAL A 251 8.78 23.56 -1.24
N THR A 252 9.65 24.07 -0.37
CA THR A 252 10.71 25.02 -0.72
C THR A 252 12.10 24.43 -0.47
N ALA A 253 13.12 25.08 -1.04
CA ALA A 253 14.52 24.74 -0.78
C ALA A 253 14.87 24.81 0.72
N ASP A 254 14.32 25.78 1.45
CA ASP A 254 14.52 25.90 2.90
C ASP A 254 13.92 24.71 3.67
N MET A 255 12.68 24.34 3.35
CA MET A 255 12.03 23.18 3.98
C MET A 255 12.87 21.91 3.76
N ILE A 256 13.41 21.70 2.56
CA ILE A 256 14.28 20.56 2.26
C ILE A 256 15.58 20.64 3.08
N ARG A 257 16.27 21.79 3.12
CA ARG A 257 17.49 21.95 3.92
C ARG A 257 17.27 21.65 5.41
N ARG A 258 16.11 22.04 5.95
CA ARG A 258 15.78 21.86 7.37
C ARG A 258 15.33 20.44 7.72
N SER A 259 14.76 19.71 6.76
CA SER A 259 14.14 18.41 7.00
C SER A 259 14.94 17.23 6.46
N MET A 260 15.79 17.39 5.45
CA MET A 260 16.43 16.28 4.74
C MET A 260 17.93 16.13 5.09
N PRO A 261 18.51 14.92 4.92
CA PRO A 261 19.97 14.72 4.96
C PRO A 261 20.68 15.67 4.01
N ALA A 262 21.74 16.36 4.45
CA ALA A 262 22.43 17.34 3.60
C ALA A 262 23.03 16.67 2.34
N PRO A 263 23.14 17.38 1.19
CA PRO A 263 23.78 16.87 -0.03
C PRO A 263 25.18 16.28 0.20
N GLU A 264 25.92 16.82 1.16
CA GLU A 264 27.29 16.41 1.50
C GLU A 264 27.34 15.21 2.47
N GLU A 265 26.20 14.85 3.08
CA GLU A 265 26.11 13.68 3.96
C GLU A 265 26.34 12.39 3.16
N LYS A 266 27.18 11.49 3.70
CA LYS A 266 27.52 10.20 3.11
C LYS A 266 26.47 9.15 3.44
N ASP A 267 26.33 8.15 2.56
CA ASP A 267 25.46 7.00 2.76
C ASP A 267 24.00 7.41 3.03
N LYS A 268 23.48 8.34 2.23
CA LYS A 268 22.12 8.87 2.33
C LYS A 268 21.25 8.47 1.15
N ILE A 269 19.95 8.66 1.29
CA ILE A 269 19.02 8.66 0.16
C ILE A 269 17.80 9.54 0.47
N ILE A 270 17.31 10.23 -0.55
CA ILE A 270 16.06 10.98 -0.54
C ILE A 270 15.03 10.17 -1.32
N MET A 271 13.94 9.81 -0.65
CA MET A 271 12.84 9.08 -1.25
C MET A 271 11.64 10.00 -1.48
N LEU A 272 11.06 9.97 -2.68
CA LEU A 272 9.99 10.86 -3.09
C LEU A 272 8.78 10.05 -3.56
N CYS A 273 7.60 10.36 -3.02
CA CYS A 273 6.34 9.74 -3.45
C CYS A 273 5.18 10.70 -3.26
N GLY A 274 4.31 10.84 -4.26
CA GLY A 274 3.17 11.74 -4.17
C GLY A 274 2.59 12.11 -5.53
N PRO A 275 1.78 13.17 -5.60
CA PRO A 275 1.19 13.65 -6.84
C PRO A 275 2.24 14.12 -7.84
N ASP A 276 1.96 13.98 -9.13
CA ASP A 276 2.86 14.40 -10.22
C ASP A 276 3.40 15.83 -10.07
N PRO A 277 2.61 16.85 -9.66
CA PRO A 277 3.15 18.20 -9.43
C PRO A 277 4.24 18.25 -8.36
N LEU A 278 4.13 17.43 -7.30
CA LEU A 278 5.17 17.35 -6.26
C LEU A 278 6.46 16.76 -6.82
N LEU A 279 6.36 15.67 -7.58
CA LEU A 279 7.52 15.03 -8.21
C LEU A 279 8.19 15.93 -9.25
N SER A 280 7.39 16.69 -10.00
CA SER A 280 7.89 17.66 -10.97
C SER A 280 8.63 18.80 -10.28
N HIS A 281 8.03 19.39 -9.25
CA HIS A 281 8.58 20.52 -8.52
C HIS A 281 9.86 20.17 -7.75
N VAL A 282 9.85 19.04 -7.02
CA VAL A 282 10.95 18.66 -6.14
C VAL A 282 12.11 18.01 -6.89
N ALA A 283 11.82 17.17 -7.89
CA ALA A 283 12.84 16.36 -8.56
C ALA A 283 12.95 16.59 -10.07
N GLY A 284 12.21 17.54 -10.65
CA GLY A 284 12.26 17.89 -12.06
C GLY A 284 11.68 16.81 -12.99
N THR A 285 10.83 15.91 -12.48
CA THR A 285 10.27 14.84 -13.31
C THR A 285 9.29 15.44 -14.33
N PRO A 286 9.43 15.17 -15.64
CA PRO A 286 8.52 15.69 -16.66
C PRO A 286 7.10 15.16 -16.47
N MET A 287 6.12 16.06 -16.57
CA MET A 287 4.70 15.71 -16.45
C MET A 287 4.25 14.68 -17.50
N SER A 288 4.86 14.66 -18.69
CA SER A 288 4.57 13.67 -19.74
C SER A 288 4.93 12.24 -19.31
N THR A 289 6.06 12.06 -18.63
CA THR A 289 6.49 10.79 -18.06
C THR A 289 5.51 10.34 -16.97
N MET A 290 5.15 11.23 -16.05
CA MET A 290 4.28 10.90 -14.92
C MET A 290 2.82 10.72 -15.29
N SER A 291 2.27 11.53 -16.20
CA SER A 291 0.87 11.42 -16.63
C SER A 291 0.60 10.08 -17.31
N SER A 292 1.60 9.47 -17.95
CA SER A 292 1.48 8.11 -18.51
C SER A 292 1.36 7.04 -17.41
N MET A 293 1.92 7.28 -16.23
CA MET A 293 1.85 6.39 -15.06
C MET A 293 0.66 6.69 -14.16
N SER A 294 0.32 7.96 -13.94
CA SER A 294 -0.72 8.40 -12.99
C SER A 294 -2.08 8.68 -13.65
N GLY A 295 -2.10 8.87 -14.98
CA GLY A 295 -3.17 9.53 -15.75
C GLY A 295 -4.39 8.68 -16.04
N GLY A 296 -4.65 7.63 -15.28
CA GLY A 296 -5.90 6.88 -15.41
C GLY A 296 -5.98 5.97 -16.64
N LEU A 297 -4.98 5.95 -17.54
CA LEU A 297 -4.94 4.98 -18.63
C LEU A 297 -4.81 3.56 -18.08
N ASN A 298 -5.49 2.64 -18.75
CA ASN A 298 -5.53 1.21 -18.40
C ASN A 298 -4.15 0.56 -18.49
N ILE A 299 -3.27 1.08 -19.34
CA ILE A 299 -1.91 0.60 -19.51
C ILE A 299 -0.97 1.50 -18.70
N GLN A 300 -0.64 1.10 -17.47
CA GLN A 300 0.57 1.61 -16.83
C GLN A 300 1.79 0.92 -17.47
N PRO A 301 2.89 1.64 -17.73
CA PRO A 301 4.14 0.99 -18.12
C PRO A 301 4.55 0.00 -17.03
N MET A 302 5.05 -1.18 -17.42
CA MET A 302 5.55 -2.20 -16.50
C MET A 302 6.77 -1.72 -15.69
N ALA A 303 7.40 -0.61 -16.10
CA ALA A 303 8.53 -0.02 -15.41
C ALA A 303 8.04 0.69 -14.14
N THR A 304 8.41 0.12 -12.99
CA THR A 304 8.11 0.66 -11.66
C THR A 304 9.16 1.66 -11.17
N ASP A 305 10.19 1.94 -11.97
CA ASP A 305 11.33 2.75 -11.54
C ASP A 305 11.55 3.91 -12.51
N ILE A 306 11.28 5.11 -12.03
CA ILE A 306 11.38 6.35 -12.80
C ILE A 306 12.75 7.01 -12.65
N ASN A 307 13.59 6.52 -11.75
CA ASN A 307 14.91 7.11 -11.47
C ASN A 307 15.87 6.94 -12.64
N ASN A 308 15.71 5.87 -13.42
CA ASN A 308 16.52 5.63 -14.61
C ASN A 308 15.95 6.26 -15.89
N LEU A 309 14.74 6.82 -15.83
CA LEU A 309 14.08 7.40 -17.02
C LEU A 309 14.47 8.87 -17.21
N VAL A 310 14.71 9.61 -16.13
CA VAL A 310 14.92 11.06 -16.21
C VAL A 310 15.91 11.57 -15.17
N SER A 311 16.87 12.38 -15.62
CA SER A 311 17.82 13.08 -14.77
C SER A 311 17.14 13.98 -13.74
N LEU A 312 17.78 14.12 -12.57
CA LEU A 312 17.35 14.96 -11.47
C LEU A 312 17.41 16.43 -11.87
N GLY A 313 16.27 17.09 -11.72
CA GLY A 313 16.10 18.53 -11.77
C GLY A 313 15.39 19.03 -10.51
N GLY A 314 14.72 20.17 -10.62
CA GLY A 314 13.95 20.77 -9.54
C GLY A 314 14.79 21.14 -8.32
N LEU A 315 14.12 21.32 -7.19
CA LEU A 315 14.74 21.79 -5.95
C LEU A 315 15.90 20.91 -5.47
N LEU A 316 15.79 19.58 -5.59
CA LEU A 316 16.86 18.68 -5.17
C LEU A 316 18.13 18.88 -6.02
N LYS A 317 18.00 19.10 -7.33
CA LYS A 317 19.18 19.38 -8.16
C LYS A 317 19.81 20.73 -7.81
N GLU A 318 18.99 21.76 -7.60
CA GLU A 318 19.44 23.10 -7.21
C GLU A 318 20.16 23.11 -5.86
N LEU A 319 19.74 22.23 -4.95
CA LEU A 319 20.36 22.04 -3.64
C LEU A 319 21.65 21.22 -3.69
N GLY A 320 22.03 20.64 -4.84
CA GLY A 320 23.28 19.91 -5.00
C GLY A 320 23.19 18.40 -4.85
N TYR A 321 21.99 17.82 -4.71
CA TYR A 321 21.83 16.36 -4.75
C TYR A 321 22.08 15.82 -6.16
N ASP A 322 22.48 14.54 -6.23
CA ASP A 322 22.67 13.83 -7.49
C ASP A 322 21.58 12.79 -7.77
N ASN A 323 21.62 12.19 -8.97
CA ASN A 323 20.66 11.14 -9.36
C ASN A 323 20.72 9.90 -8.47
N THR A 324 21.87 9.60 -7.88
CA THR A 324 22.09 8.41 -7.05
C THR A 324 21.62 8.62 -5.62
N ASP A 325 21.53 9.87 -5.17
CA ASP A 325 20.96 10.28 -3.89
C ASP A 325 19.43 10.18 -3.87
N VAL A 326 18.74 10.08 -5.02
CA VAL A 326 17.27 10.24 -5.08
C VAL A 326 16.58 8.99 -5.63
N TYR A 327 15.56 8.52 -4.91
CA TYR A 327 14.65 7.49 -5.37
C TYR A 327 13.21 7.98 -5.38
N ARG A 328 12.57 7.94 -6.54
CA ARG A 328 11.17 8.30 -6.75
C ARG A 328 10.36 7.02 -6.95
N PHE A 329 9.27 6.88 -6.19
CA PHE A 329 8.35 5.75 -6.21
C PHE A 329 7.31 5.85 -7.33
#